data_AF-A0A182SP62-F1
#
_entry.id   AF-A0A182SP62-F1
#
_cell.length_a   1.000
_cell.length_b   1.000
_cell.length_c   1.000
_cell.angle_alpha   90.00
_cell.angle_beta   90.00
_cell.angle_gamma   90.00
#
_symmetry.space_group_name_H-M   'P 1'
#
loop_
_entity.id
_entity.type
_entity.pdbx_description
1 polymer ?
#
loop_
_entity_poly.entity_id
_entity_poly.type
_entity_poly.pdbx_seq_one_letter_code
_entity_poly.pdbx_strand_id
1 'polypeptide(L)'
;MQQADVYIEDGTVRYVGTGADFVVPGGCRTIDAAGKLVMPGGIDPHTHFQLEFGGTVSVDDFYKGTKAAVAGGTTTILDFVLPKKGESLLEAYDTWRARADPKVVCDYGLHVGITWWSKSVRDEMKILCQERGVNSFKCFMAYKGLYQLNDSELYEVFETCKELGAVAMVHAENGDIIAKNVTKLLSDGVTGPEGHELSRSEEVEAEATNRACVIAHQAHCPLYVVHVMSKSAGIEVARARRRYNAVGIFGETLAAALGTDGTHYHDKCWHHAAAHVLSPPLRPDPTTPEFLMKLLAQ
;
A
#
# COMPACT_ATOMS: atom_id res chain seq x y z
N MET A 1 1.94 -28.89 6.45
CA MET A 1 3.34 -28.53 6.78
C MET A 1 4.19 -29.76 6.58
N GLN A 2 5.37 -29.62 5.96
CA GLN A 2 6.30 -30.72 5.70
C GLN A 2 7.63 -30.42 6.39
N GLN A 3 8.26 -31.44 6.98
CA GLN A 3 9.61 -31.32 7.52
C GLN A 3 10.62 -31.55 6.37
N ALA A 4 11.52 -30.58 6.18
CA ALA A 4 12.56 -30.61 5.16
C ALA A 4 13.70 -29.67 5.54
N ASP A 5 14.89 -29.99 5.04
CA ASP A 5 16.04 -29.10 5.00
C ASP A 5 15.97 -28.22 3.75
N VAL A 6 16.55 -27.03 3.82
CA VAL A 6 16.62 -26.07 2.70
C VAL A 6 18.08 -25.71 2.46
N TYR A 7 18.57 -25.96 1.25
CA TYR A 7 19.90 -25.55 0.82
C TYR A 7 19.81 -24.31 -0.06
N ILE A 8 20.60 -23.29 0.28
CA ILE A 8 20.68 -22.01 -0.44
C ILE A 8 22.12 -21.79 -0.90
N GLU A 9 22.28 -21.44 -2.17
CA GLU A 9 23.57 -21.13 -2.80
C GLU A 9 23.36 -20.01 -3.81
N ASP A 10 24.26 -19.03 -3.84
CA ASP A 10 24.21 -17.87 -4.73
C ASP A 10 22.84 -17.16 -4.71
N GLY A 11 22.30 -16.95 -3.50
CA GLY A 11 21.00 -16.29 -3.29
C GLY A 11 19.78 -17.11 -3.73
N THR A 12 19.96 -18.37 -4.16
CA THR A 12 18.88 -19.19 -4.71
C THR A 12 18.66 -20.45 -3.88
N VAL A 13 17.40 -20.84 -3.68
CA VAL A 13 17.07 -22.16 -3.10
C VAL A 13 17.41 -23.25 -4.12
N ARG A 14 18.40 -24.09 -3.80
CA ARG A 14 18.89 -25.16 -4.68
C ARG A 14 18.28 -26.53 -4.37
N TYR A 15 17.89 -26.76 -3.12
CA TYR A 15 17.32 -28.03 -2.69
C TYR A 15 16.35 -27.83 -1.53
N VAL A 16 15.25 -28.59 -1.56
CA VAL A 16 14.29 -28.74 -0.46
C VAL A 16 13.96 -30.22 -0.33
N GLY A 17 14.24 -30.81 0.83
CA GLY A 17 13.99 -32.23 1.05
C GLY A 17 14.70 -32.74 2.30
N THR A 18 14.82 -34.06 2.45
CA THR A 18 15.47 -34.62 3.63
C THR A 18 16.98 -34.66 3.45
N GLY A 19 17.75 -34.46 4.53
CA GLY A 19 19.21 -34.60 4.49
C GLY A 19 19.74 -35.99 4.06
N ALA A 20 18.87 -36.98 3.89
CA ALA A 20 19.25 -38.30 3.35
C ALA A 20 19.53 -38.25 1.83
N ASP A 21 18.88 -37.34 1.09
CA ASP A 21 18.96 -37.27 -0.37
C ASP A 21 19.86 -36.13 -0.87
N PHE A 22 20.51 -35.40 0.04
CA PHE A 22 21.36 -34.26 -0.31
C PHE A 22 22.65 -34.23 0.52
N VAL A 23 23.79 -34.20 -0.18
CA VAL A 23 25.10 -34.05 0.46
C VAL A 23 25.42 -32.56 0.56
N VAL A 24 25.39 -32.02 1.77
CA VAL A 24 25.74 -30.62 2.04
C VAL A 24 27.22 -30.39 1.70
N PRO A 25 27.55 -29.41 0.82
CA PRO A 25 28.93 -29.07 0.52
C PRO A 25 29.72 -28.66 1.77
N GLY A 26 31.02 -29.00 1.81
CA GLY A 26 31.90 -28.62 2.90
C GLY A 26 32.03 -27.10 3.07
N GLY A 27 32.08 -26.61 4.30
CA GLY A 27 32.17 -25.17 4.61
C GLY A 27 30.84 -24.42 4.56
N CYS A 28 29.72 -25.10 4.31
CA CYS A 28 28.40 -24.52 4.36
C CYS A 28 28.04 -24.07 5.80
N ARG A 29 27.49 -22.86 5.93
CA ARG A 29 26.93 -22.38 7.20
C ARG A 29 25.62 -23.10 7.48
N THR A 30 25.56 -23.85 8.58
CA THR A 30 24.33 -24.49 9.05
C THR A 30 23.57 -23.58 10.01
N ILE A 31 22.25 -23.53 9.87
CA ILE A 31 21.32 -22.86 10.79
C ILE A 31 20.37 -23.91 11.34
N ASP A 32 20.32 -24.06 12.67
CA ASP A 32 19.42 -25.01 13.32
C ASP A 32 17.99 -24.44 13.43
N ALA A 33 17.11 -24.95 12.57
CA ALA A 33 15.69 -24.62 12.54
C ALA A 33 14.80 -25.63 13.30
N ALA A 34 15.37 -26.52 14.13
CA ALA A 34 14.58 -27.45 14.93
C ALA A 34 13.52 -26.72 15.77
N GLY A 35 12.27 -27.21 15.67
CA GLY A 35 11.10 -26.62 16.33
C GLY A 35 10.66 -25.26 15.77
N LYS A 36 11.22 -24.79 14.64
CA LYS A 36 10.89 -23.52 14.00
C LYS A 36 10.22 -23.76 12.64
N LEU A 37 9.55 -22.73 12.13
CA LEU A 37 9.05 -22.71 10.75
C LEU A 37 10.07 -22.02 9.85
N VAL A 38 10.37 -22.62 8.70
CA VAL A 38 11.07 -21.97 7.60
C VAL A 38 10.01 -21.51 6.60
N MET A 39 9.88 -20.20 6.40
CA MET A 39 8.86 -19.58 5.56
C MET A 39 9.55 -18.64 4.56
N PRO A 40 8.91 -18.36 3.41
CA PRO A 40 9.32 -17.22 2.59
C PRO A 40 9.36 -15.96 3.45
N GLY A 41 10.34 -15.09 3.18
CA GLY A 41 10.37 -13.78 3.82
C GLY A 41 9.13 -12.96 3.44
N GLY A 42 8.67 -12.12 4.36
CA GLY A 42 7.53 -11.24 4.11
C GLY A 42 7.79 -10.29 2.95
N ILE A 43 6.71 -9.94 2.23
CA ILE A 43 6.70 -8.88 1.22
C ILE A 43 5.75 -7.81 1.75
N ASP A 44 6.27 -6.62 2.02
CA ASP A 44 5.47 -5.46 2.40
C ASP A 44 5.20 -4.61 1.15
N PRO A 45 3.97 -4.63 0.59
CA PRO A 45 3.65 -3.91 -0.63
C PRO A 45 3.39 -2.41 -0.41
N HIS A 46 3.52 -1.89 0.81
CA HIS A 46 3.07 -0.53 1.12
C HIS A 46 3.98 0.21 2.09
N THR A 47 5.16 0.62 1.63
CA THR A 47 6.07 1.47 2.40
C THR A 47 6.12 2.91 1.88
N HIS A 48 6.54 3.84 2.74
CA HIS A 48 6.78 5.26 2.42
C HIS A 48 8.07 5.74 3.10
N PHE A 49 9.20 5.15 2.72
CA PHE A 49 10.50 5.49 3.30
C PHE A 49 11.06 6.78 2.73
N GLN A 50 11.57 7.64 3.62
CA GLN A 50 12.10 8.95 3.27
C GLN A 50 11.12 9.84 2.47
N LEU A 51 9.81 9.65 2.66
CA LEU A 51 8.76 10.39 1.95
C LEU A 51 8.72 11.84 2.45
N GLU A 52 8.78 12.78 1.50
CA GLU A 52 8.51 14.20 1.75
C GLU A 52 7.00 14.47 1.77
N PHE A 53 6.43 14.79 2.94
CA PHE A 53 5.01 15.09 3.08
C PHE A 53 4.76 16.11 4.19
N GLY A 54 3.84 17.05 3.96
CA GLY A 54 3.47 18.06 4.97
C GLY A 54 4.60 18.98 5.42
N GLY A 55 5.61 19.20 4.57
CA GLY A 55 6.77 20.05 4.89
C GLY A 55 7.87 19.36 5.73
N THR A 56 7.78 18.05 5.93
CA THR A 56 8.79 17.23 6.61
C THR A 56 9.10 15.95 5.82
N VAL A 57 9.99 15.12 6.35
CA VAL A 57 10.37 13.81 5.80
C VAL A 57 10.09 12.70 6.82
N SER A 58 9.61 11.54 6.37
CA SER A 58 9.46 10.37 7.23
C SER A 58 10.80 9.96 7.85
N VAL A 59 10.79 9.63 9.15
CA VAL A 59 12.02 9.40 9.95
C VAL A 59 12.78 8.14 9.53
N ASP A 60 12.04 7.13 9.09
CA ASP A 60 12.60 5.92 8.51
C ASP A 60 12.92 6.18 7.03
N ASP A 61 14.21 6.27 6.74
CA ASP A 61 14.71 6.24 5.38
C ASP A 61 14.87 4.80 4.88
N PHE A 62 15.28 4.63 3.63
CA PHE A 62 15.43 3.29 3.04
C PHE A 62 16.36 2.38 3.85
N TYR A 63 17.42 2.90 4.50
CA TYR A 63 18.32 2.07 5.30
C TYR A 63 17.66 1.64 6.62
N LYS A 64 17.10 2.58 7.38
CA LYS A 64 16.45 2.26 8.67
C LYS A 64 15.21 1.40 8.47
N GLY A 65 14.39 1.75 7.47
CA GLY A 65 13.15 1.06 7.13
C GLY A 65 13.39 -0.38 6.70
N THR A 66 14.28 -0.62 5.74
CA THR A 66 14.60 -2.00 5.32
C THR A 66 15.29 -2.80 6.43
N LYS A 67 16.08 -2.15 7.28
CA LYS A 67 16.67 -2.80 8.47
C LYS A 67 15.59 -3.24 9.47
N ALA A 68 14.57 -2.42 9.68
CA ALA A 68 13.43 -2.78 10.51
C ALA A 68 12.60 -3.92 9.87
N ALA A 69 12.41 -3.88 8.55
CA ALA A 69 11.71 -4.92 7.79
C ALA A 69 12.38 -6.29 7.98
N VAL A 70 13.69 -6.41 7.75
CA VAL A 70 14.41 -7.70 7.91
C VAL A 70 14.45 -8.17 9.35
N ALA A 71 14.52 -7.26 10.33
CA ALA A 71 14.43 -7.60 11.74
C ALA A 71 13.04 -8.17 12.12
N GLY A 72 11.99 -7.74 11.41
CA GLY A 72 10.63 -8.26 11.54
C GLY A 72 10.31 -9.48 10.66
N GLY A 73 11.25 -9.94 9.84
CA GLY A 73 11.06 -11.08 8.93
C GLY A 73 10.54 -10.73 7.53
N THR A 74 10.42 -9.45 7.18
CA THR A 74 10.12 -8.96 5.82
C THR A 74 11.40 -8.80 5.02
N THR A 75 11.48 -9.41 3.84
CA THR A 75 12.69 -9.42 2.99
C THR A 75 12.52 -8.66 1.68
N THR A 76 11.33 -8.16 1.40
CA THR A 76 11.06 -7.31 0.23
C THR A 76 10.07 -6.23 0.58
N ILE A 77 10.33 -5.00 0.11
CA ILE A 77 9.41 -3.87 0.24
C ILE A 77 9.01 -3.32 -1.12
N LEU A 78 7.81 -2.76 -1.23
CA LEU A 78 7.42 -1.93 -2.38
C LEU A 78 7.07 -0.53 -1.86
N ASP A 79 7.81 0.45 -2.36
CA ASP A 79 7.68 1.86 -1.94
C ASP A 79 6.96 2.69 -3.01
N PHE A 80 6.35 3.80 -2.63
CA PHE A 80 5.62 4.67 -3.56
C PHE A 80 6.46 5.88 -4.00
N VAL A 81 6.75 5.96 -5.28
CA VAL A 81 7.20 7.19 -5.93
C VAL A 81 6.01 8.15 -6.03
N LEU A 82 6.10 9.33 -5.40
CA LEU A 82 5.01 10.32 -5.40
C LEU A 82 5.45 11.64 -6.07
N PRO A 83 5.24 11.77 -7.40
CA PRO A 83 5.55 13.00 -8.12
C PRO A 83 4.62 14.14 -7.71
N LYS A 84 5.15 15.36 -7.71
CA LYS A 84 4.34 16.59 -7.58
C LYS A 84 3.47 16.76 -8.82
N LYS A 85 2.34 17.47 -8.67
CA LYS A 85 1.47 17.79 -9.81
C LYS A 85 2.25 18.56 -10.88
N GLY A 86 2.33 18.00 -12.08
CA GLY A 86 3.08 18.56 -13.22
C GLY A 86 4.54 18.10 -13.32
N GLU A 87 5.06 17.34 -12.35
CA GLU A 87 6.39 16.72 -12.41
C GLU A 87 6.37 15.47 -13.30
N SER A 88 7.49 15.19 -13.97
CA SER A 88 7.69 13.96 -14.75
C SER A 88 7.69 12.74 -13.83
N LEU A 89 6.98 11.68 -14.22
CA LEU A 89 6.99 10.41 -13.50
C LEU A 89 8.38 9.75 -13.54
N LEU A 90 9.11 9.93 -14.65
CA LEU A 90 10.44 9.34 -14.85
C LEU A 90 11.48 10.00 -13.96
N GLU A 91 11.47 11.34 -13.88
CA GLU A 91 12.37 12.09 -12.99
C GLU A 91 12.12 11.76 -11.52
N ALA A 92 10.86 11.62 -11.12
CA ALA A 92 10.50 11.21 -9.77
C ALA A 92 10.96 9.78 -9.47
N TYR A 93 10.78 8.85 -10.42
CA TYR A 93 11.27 7.47 -10.30
C TYR A 93 12.79 7.41 -10.14
N ASP A 94 13.53 8.13 -11.00
CA ASP A 94 14.99 8.18 -10.95
C ASP A 94 15.50 8.77 -9.64
N THR A 95 14.81 9.77 -9.12
CA THR A 95 15.08 10.34 -7.80
C THR A 95 14.88 9.32 -6.68
N TRP A 96 13.80 8.52 -6.73
CA TRP A 96 13.55 7.48 -5.74
C TRP A 96 14.60 6.37 -5.81
N ARG A 97 14.96 5.91 -7.01
CA ARG A 97 16.02 4.92 -7.22
C ARG A 97 17.35 5.39 -6.66
N ALA A 98 17.75 6.63 -6.96
CA ALA A 98 18.99 7.22 -6.44
C ALA A 98 19.02 7.33 -4.90
N ARG A 99 17.86 7.48 -4.24
CA ARG A 99 17.74 7.47 -2.78
C ARG A 99 17.83 6.05 -2.19
N ALA A 100 17.22 5.08 -2.85
CA ALA A 100 17.05 3.71 -2.36
C ALA A 100 18.24 2.79 -2.66
N ASP A 101 18.72 2.76 -3.91
CA ASP A 101 19.79 1.86 -4.40
C ASP A 101 21.01 1.79 -3.46
N PRO A 102 21.56 2.90 -2.91
CA PRO A 102 22.73 2.84 -2.03
C PRO A 102 22.41 2.52 -0.56
N LYS A 103 21.13 2.40 -0.17
CA LYS A 103 20.69 2.34 1.24
C LYS A 103 19.96 1.06 1.63
N VAL A 104 19.22 0.44 0.71
CA VAL A 104 18.39 -0.73 1.04
C VAL A 104 19.25 -1.90 1.55
N VAL A 105 18.73 -2.63 2.55
CA VAL A 105 19.38 -3.85 3.10
C VAL A 105 18.66 -5.14 2.68
N CYS A 106 17.57 -5.03 1.94
CA CYS A 106 16.82 -6.12 1.35
C CYS A 106 16.31 -5.73 -0.04
N ASP A 107 15.74 -6.67 -0.80
CA ASP A 107 15.20 -6.38 -2.13
C ASP A 107 14.04 -5.39 -2.06
N TYR A 108 13.81 -4.66 -3.16
CA TYR A 108 12.70 -3.72 -3.23
C TYR A 108 12.13 -3.54 -4.64
N GLY A 109 10.89 -3.08 -4.69
CA GLY A 109 10.20 -2.60 -5.89
C GLY A 109 9.63 -1.20 -5.69
N LEU A 110 9.08 -0.62 -6.77
CA LEU A 110 8.47 0.71 -6.72
C LEU A 110 7.11 0.73 -7.43
N HIS A 111 6.13 1.28 -6.75
CA HIS A 111 4.89 1.77 -7.33
C HIS A 111 5.07 3.23 -7.76
N VAL A 112 4.35 3.69 -8.78
CA VAL A 112 4.40 5.10 -9.20
C VAL A 112 3.04 5.77 -9.07
N GLY A 113 3.00 6.88 -8.32
CA GLY A 113 1.81 7.69 -8.11
C GLY A 113 1.42 8.48 -9.35
N ILE A 114 0.15 8.43 -9.71
CA ILE A 114 -0.47 9.28 -10.73
C ILE A 114 -1.22 10.39 -10.00
N THR A 115 -0.54 11.51 -9.81
CA THR A 115 -1.03 12.68 -9.04
C THR A 115 -1.64 13.77 -9.93
N TRP A 116 -1.53 13.59 -11.24
CA TRP A 116 -2.10 14.44 -12.28
C TRP A 116 -2.20 13.64 -13.58
N TRP A 117 -3.00 14.11 -14.53
CA TRP A 117 -3.22 13.39 -15.79
C TRP A 117 -3.00 14.27 -17.01
N SER A 118 -2.31 13.72 -18.01
CA SER A 118 -2.17 14.28 -19.35
C SER A 118 -1.63 13.21 -20.31
N LYS A 119 -1.50 13.55 -21.61
CA LYS A 119 -0.89 12.64 -22.60
C LYS A 119 0.56 12.29 -22.26
N SER A 120 1.34 13.23 -21.71
CA SER A 120 2.74 12.95 -21.34
C SER A 120 2.82 11.94 -20.19
N VAL A 121 1.89 11.99 -19.23
CA VAL A 121 1.79 11.01 -18.14
C VAL A 121 1.54 9.61 -18.70
N ARG A 122 0.63 9.47 -19.67
CA ARG A 122 0.38 8.20 -20.37
C ARG A 122 1.65 7.66 -21.05
N ASP A 123 2.38 8.52 -21.75
CA ASP A 123 3.62 8.12 -22.45
C ASP A 123 4.71 7.69 -21.45
N GLU A 124 4.85 8.38 -20.32
CA GLU A 124 5.79 8.03 -19.26
C GLU A 124 5.41 6.73 -18.53
N MET A 125 4.13 6.47 -18.29
CA MET A 125 3.67 5.17 -17.77
C MET A 125 4.12 4.01 -18.67
N LYS A 126 4.07 4.19 -19.99
CA LYS A 126 4.53 3.17 -20.94
C LYS A 126 6.02 2.90 -20.80
N ILE A 127 6.84 3.95 -20.68
CA ILE A 127 8.30 3.83 -20.48
C ILE A 127 8.59 3.13 -19.14
N LEU A 128 7.88 3.51 -18.07
CA LEU A 128 8.02 2.87 -16.76
C LEU A 128 7.75 1.35 -16.82
N CYS A 129 6.71 0.93 -17.54
CA CYS A 129 6.41 -0.49 -17.74
C CYS A 129 7.43 -1.22 -18.61
N GLN A 130 7.83 -0.63 -19.73
CA GLN A 130 8.65 -1.33 -20.73
C GLN A 130 10.13 -1.35 -20.37
N GLU A 131 10.62 -0.31 -19.70
CA GLU A 131 12.05 -0.10 -19.50
C GLU A 131 12.48 -0.07 -18.02
N ARG A 132 11.57 0.26 -17.10
CA ARG A 132 11.91 0.48 -15.67
C ARG A 132 11.34 -0.58 -14.72
N GLY A 133 10.64 -1.58 -15.25
CA GLY A 133 10.12 -2.72 -14.48
C GLY A 133 8.95 -2.40 -13.56
N VAL A 134 8.26 -1.27 -13.74
CA VAL A 134 7.08 -0.88 -12.95
C VAL A 134 5.83 -1.46 -13.57
N ASN A 135 4.95 -2.08 -12.79
CA ASN A 135 3.68 -2.63 -13.31
C ASN A 135 2.47 -2.24 -12.47
N SER A 136 2.59 -1.19 -11.66
CA SER A 136 1.55 -0.78 -10.71
C SER A 136 1.58 0.72 -10.47
N PHE A 137 0.41 1.35 -10.60
CA PHE A 137 0.26 2.80 -10.58
C PHE A 137 -0.78 3.24 -9.57
N LYS A 138 -0.45 4.23 -8.72
CA LYS A 138 -1.28 4.63 -7.58
C LYS A 138 -2.02 5.94 -7.83
N CYS A 139 -3.34 5.88 -7.85
CA CYS A 139 -4.23 7.03 -7.93
C CYS A 139 -4.78 7.42 -6.55
N PHE A 140 -5.26 8.66 -6.46
CA PHE A 140 -5.86 9.19 -5.24
C PHE A 140 -7.25 9.77 -5.53
N MET A 141 -8.25 9.33 -4.75
CA MET A 141 -9.59 9.92 -4.76
C MET A 141 -9.76 10.99 -3.65
N ALA A 142 -8.75 11.08 -2.77
CA ALA A 142 -8.64 12.06 -1.70
C ALA A 142 -7.50 13.05 -1.96
N TYR A 143 -7.20 13.89 -0.96
CA TYR A 143 -6.21 14.97 -1.05
C TYR A 143 -6.58 16.01 -2.12
N LYS A 144 -7.79 16.57 -2.00
CA LYS A 144 -8.32 17.59 -2.89
C LYS A 144 -7.34 18.74 -3.09
N GLY A 145 -7.04 19.06 -4.35
CA GLY A 145 -6.12 20.12 -4.73
C GLY A 145 -4.64 19.74 -4.69
N LEU A 146 -4.30 18.54 -4.21
CA LEU A 146 -2.92 18.04 -4.16
C LEU A 146 -2.73 16.84 -5.09
N TYR A 147 -3.39 15.70 -4.80
CA TYR A 147 -3.24 14.45 -5.56
C TYR A 147 -4.54 13.93 -6.17
N GLN A 148 -5.70 14.46 -5.74
CA GLN A 148 -7.00 13.95 -6.17
C GLN A 148 -7.18 14.01 -7.69
N LEU A 149 -7.51 12.87 -8.28
CA LEU A 149 -8.01 12.75 -9.65
C LEU A 149 -9.55 12.76 -9.64
N ASN A 150 -10.14 13.31 -10.69
CA ASN A 150 -11.57 13.18 -10.94
C ASN A 150 -11.89 11.85 -11.65
N ASP A 151 -13.17 11.48 -11.73
CA ASP A 151 -13.60 10.19 -12.28
C ASP A 151 -13.21 9.99 -13.76
N SER A 152 -13.17 11.06 -14.57
CA SER A 152 -12.73 10.98 -15.97
C SER A 152 -11.23 10.68 -16.05
N GLU A 153 -10.43 11.33 -15.22
CA GLU A 153 -8.98 11.08 -15.14
C GLU A 153 -8.71 9.65 -14.63
N LEU A 154 -9.43 9.19 -13.60
CA LEU A 154 -9.31 7.80 -13.11
C LEU A 154 -9.63 6.78 -14.20
N TYR A 155 -10.68 7.02 -14.98
CA TYR A 155 -11.06 6.15 -16.08
C TYR A 155 -9.94 6.05 -17.13
N GLU A 156 -9.37 7.17 -17.56
CA GLU A 156 -8.28 7.21 -18.54
C GLU A 156 -6.99 6.54 -18.00
N VAL A 157 -6.68 6.71 -16.70
CA VAL A 157 -5.57 6.00 -16.05
C VAL A 157 -5.80 4.50 -16.04
N PHE A 158 -7.02 4.05 -15.74
CA PHE A 158 -7.36 2.64 -15.67
C PHE A 158 -7.33 1.98 -17.06
N GLU A 159 -7.82 2.65 -18.10
CA GLU A 159 -7.64 2.20 -19.49
C GLU A 159 -6.16 2.06 -19.85
N THR A 160 -5.34 3.05 -19.47
CA THR A 160 -3.90 3.00 -19.72
C THR A 160 -3.24 1.84 -18.97
N CYS A 161 -3.59 1.60 -17.70
CA CYS A 161 -3.09 0.46 -16.94
C CYS A 161 -3.48 -0.86 -17.61
N LYS A 162 -4.72 -0.97 -18.12
CA LYS A 162 -5.18 -2.16 -18.85
C LYS A 162 -4.38 -2.39 -20.13
N GLU A 163 -4.15 -1.36 -20.94
CA GLU A 163 -3.34 -1.44 -22.16
C GLU A 163 -1.91 -1.91 -21.88
N LEU A 164 -1.32 -1.45 -20.78
CA LEU A 164 0.06 -1.75 -20.40
C LEU A 164 0.22 -3.09 -19.65
N GLY A 165 -0.88 -3.76 -19.29
CA GLY A 165 -0.84 -4.94 -18.43
C GLY A 165 -0.43 -4.63 -16.98
N ALA A 166 -0.63 -3.39 -16.55
CA ALA A 166 -0.35 -2.91 -15.19
C ALA A 166 -1.60 -3.00 -14.29
N VAL A 167 -1.37 -2.93 -12.98
CA VAL A 167 -2.43 -2.89 -11.96
C VAL A 167 -2.67 -1.44 -11.52
N ALA A 168 -3.92 -1.01 -11.56
CA ALA A 168 -4.31 0.27 -10.97
C ALA A 168 -4.46 0.11 -9.46
N MET A 169 -3.83 0.97 -8.67
CA MET A 169 -3.96 1.05 -7.23
C MET A 169 -4.71 2.32 -6.86
N VAL A 170 -5.56 2.29 -5.83
CA VAL A 170 -6.36 3.48 -5.46
C VAL A 170 -6.39 3.72 -3.95
N HIS A 171 -6.04 4.94 -3.54
CA HIS A 171 -6.41 5.47 -2.24
C HIS A 171 -7.86 5.95 -2.33
N ALA A 172 -8.79 5.18 -1.77
CA ALA A 172 -10.23 5.34 -1.97
C ALA A 172 -10.92 5.99 -0.76
N GLU A 173 -10.82 7.31 -0.64
CA GLU A 173 -11.71 8.12 0.20
C GLU A 173 -12.30 9.26 -0.64
N ASN A 174 -13.53 9.70 -0.38
CA ASN A 174 -14.12 10.83 -1.10
C ASN A 174 -13.50 12.17 -0.67
N GLY A 175 -12.55 12.68 -1.47
CA GLY A 175 -11.80 13.90 -1.17
C GLY A 175 -12.64 15.17 -1.04
N ASP A 176 -13.77 15.26 -1.76
CA ASP A 176 -14.67 16.41 -1.68
C ASP A 176 -15.43 16.46 -0.35
N ILE A 177 -15.91 15.31 0.11
CA ILE A 177 -16.56 15.18 1.43
C ILE A 177 -15.55 15.47 2.54
N ILE A 178 -14.34 14.90 2.46
CA ILE A 178 -13.27 15.16 3.43
C ILE A 178 -12.99 16.65 3.54
N ALA A 179 -12.73 17.34 2.42
CA ALA A 179 -12.41 18.77 2.43
C ALA A 179 -13.51 19.62 3.09
N LYS A 180 -14.78 19.28 2.83
CA LYS A 180 -15.92 19.96 3.44
C LYS A 180 -16.01 19.68 4.94
N ASN A 181 -15.83 18.42 5.36
CA ASN A 181 -15.91 18.03 6.76
C ASN A 181 -14.77 18.63 7.59
N VAL A 182 -13.54 18.62 7.07
CA VAL A 182 -12.38 19.28 7.70
C VAL A 182 -12.67 20.76 7.93
N THR A 183 -13.17 21.47 6.91
CA THR A 183 -13.51 22.90 7.02
C THR A 183 -14.53 23.15 8.12
N LYS A 184 -15.58 22.32 8.19
CA LYS A 184 -16.63 22.42 9.21
C LYS A 184 -16.10 22.13 10.62
N LEU A 185 -15.36 21.04 10.80
CA LEU A 185 -14.83 20.65 12.11
C LEU A 185 -13.90 21.71 12.68
N LEU A 186 -13.01 22.27 11.84
CA LEU A 186 -12.15 23.37 12.24
C LEU A 186 -12.95 24.63 12.60
N SER A 187 -14.01 24.98 11.86
CA SER A 187 -14.86 26.12 12.21
C SER A 187 -15.64 25.92 13.51
N ASP A 188 -15.95 24.66 13.83
CA ASP A 188 -16.62 24.27 15.08
C ASP A 188 -15.63 24.11 16.26
N GLY A 189 -14.34 24.40 16.05
CA GLY A 189 -13.29 24.37 17.08
C GLY A 189 -12.66 23.00 17.33
N VAL A 190 -13.02 21.97 16.55
CA VAL A 190 -12.43 20.64 16.63
C VAL A 190 -11.08 20.64 15.91
N THR A 191 -10.00 20.68 16.69
CA THR A 191 -8.62 20.82 16.21
C THR A 191 -7.68 19.70 16.68
N GLY A 192 -8.18 18.79 17.51
CA GLY A 192 -7.42 17.63 17.99
C GLY A 192 -7.41 16.46 16.99
N PRO A 193 -6.60 15.42 17.25
CA PRO A 193 -6.51 14.23 16.39
C PRO A 193 -7.84 13.51 16.16
N GLU A 194 -8.78 13.58 17.09
CA GLU A 194 -10.14 13.05 16.93
C GLU A 194 -10.88 13.69 15.75
N GLY A 195 -10.61 14.96 15.46
CA GLY A 195 -11.17 15.64 14.29
C GLY A 195 -10.76 15.00 12.97
N HIS A 196 -9.61 14.31 12.93
CA HIS A 196 -9.13 13.64 11.71
C HIS A 196 -10.00 12.42 11.36
N GLU A 197 -10.40 11.61 12.34
CA GLU A 197 -11.32 10.49 12.13
C GLU A 197 -12.72 11.00 11.79
N LEU A 198 -13.23 11.96 12.57
CA LEU A 198 -14.56 12.56 12.37
C LEU A 198 -14.71 13.21 11.00
N SER A 199 -13.62 13.69 10.38
CA SER A 199 -13.70 14.33 9.06
C SER A 199 -13.93 13.32 7.93
N ARG A 200 -13.74 12.02 8.18
CA ARG A 200 -13.66 10.98 7.15
C ARG A 200 -14.17 9.63 7.68
N SER A 201 -15.45 9.61 8.06
CA SER A 201 -16.12 8.39 8.53
C SER A 201 -15.97 7.23 7.53
N GLU A 202 -16.23 6.00 7.96
CA GLU A 202 -15.99 4.82 7.10
C GLU A 202 -16.79 4.82 5.80
N GLU A 203 -17.96 5.47 5.78
CA GLU A 203 -18.78 5.61 4.56
C GLU A 203 -18.08 6.44 3.47
N VAL A 204 -17.19 7.36 3.86
CA VAL A 204 -16.37 8.15 2.92
C VAL A 204 -15.38 7.26 2.19
N GLU A 205 -14.84 6.24 2.87
CA GLU A 205 -13.96 5.22 2.28
C GLU A 205 -14.76 4.21 1.45
N ALA A 206 -15.89 3.75 1.96
CA ALA A 206 -16.74 2.77 1.29
C ALA A 206 -17.34 3.29 -0.03
N GLU A 207 -17.81 4.55 -0.06
CA GLU A 207 -18.32 5.19 -1.28
C GLU A 207 -17.27 5.22 -2.38
N ALA A 208 -16.08 5.73 -2.06
CA ALA A 208 -14.98 5.85 -3.00
C ALA A 208 -14.47 4.47 -3.44
N THR A 209 -14.45 3.49 -2.53
CA THR A 209 -14.08 2.10 -2.84
C THR A 209 -15.05 1.49 -3.87
N ASN A 210 -16.36 1.62 -3.64
CA ASN A 210 -17.37 1.15 -4.60
C ASN A 210 -17.24 1.89 -5.94
N ARG A 211 -17.07 3.22 -5.92
CA ARG A 211 -16.92 4.03 -7.14
C ARG A 211 -15.69 3.61 -7.95
N ALA A 212 -14.53 3.44 -7.32
CA ALA A 212 -13.33 2.95 -7.99
C ALA A 212 -13.55 1.56 -8.61
N CYS A 213 -14.20 0.64 -7.89
CA CYS A 213 -14.51 -0.69 -8.41
C CYS A 213 -15.41 -0.65 -9.66
N VAL A 214 -16.41 0.25 -9.68
CA VAL A 214 -17.28 0.44 -10.84
C VAL A 214 -16.50 0.99 -12.03
N ILE A 215 -15.67 2.01 -11.82
CA ILE A 215 -14.84 2.62 -12.89
C ILE A 215 -13.86 1.58 -13.45
N ALA A 216 -13.17 0.84 -12.59
CA ALA A 216 -12.24 -0.22 -13.00
C ALA A 216 -12.94 -1.34 -13.79
N HIS A 217 -14.16 -1.70 -13.40
CA HIS A 217 -14.96 -2.66 -14.16
C HIS A 217 -15.30 -2.15 -15.57
N GLN A 218 -15.70 -0.88 -15.71
CA GLN A 218 -15.98 -0.28 -17.02
C GLN A 218 -14.71 -0.19 -17.89
N ALA A 219 -13.56 0.14 -17.30
CA ALA A 219 -12.27 0.19 -17.99
C ALA A 219 -11.61 -1.20 -18.20
N HIS A 220 -12.24 -2.29 -17.74
CA HIS A 220 -11.70 -3.65 -17.76
C HIS A 220 -10.30 -3.79 -17.14
N CYS A 221 -9.99 -2.95 -16.15
CA CYS A 221 -8.67 -2.82 -15.53
C CYS A 221 -8.61 -3.52 -14.16
N PRO A 222 -7.59 -4.35 -13.87
CA PRO A 222 -7.37 -4.86 -12.53
C PRO A 222 -7.17 -3.73 -11.52
N LEU A 223 -7.89 -3.82 -10.40
CA LEU A 223 -7.88 -2.79 -9.36
C LEU A 223 -7.40 -3.36 -8.03
N TYR A 224 -6.52 -2.61 -7.39
CA TYR A 224 -5.99 -2.87 -6.05
C TYR A 224 -6.35 -1.71 -5.12
N VAL A 225 -7.34 -1.94 -4.25
CA VAL A 225 -7.74 -0.96 -3.22
C VAL A 225 -6.75 -1.05 -2.07
N VAL A 226 -5.87 -0.06 -1.95
CA VAL A 226 -4.86 -0.02 -0.90
C VAL A 226 -5.47 0.29 0.46
N HIS A 227 -4.76 -0.05 1.53
CA HIS A 227 -5.04 0.32 2.93
C HIS A 227 -6.55 0.41 3.26
N VAL A 228 -7.28 -0.67 3.06
CA VAL A 228 -8.67 -0.86 3.49
C VAL A 228 -8.68 -0.85 5.02
N MET A 229 -9.21 0.22 5.61
CA MET A 229 -9.19 0.44 7.06
C MET A 229 -10.54 0.14 7.71
N SER A 230 -11.63 0.04 6.94
CA SER A 230 -12.99 -0.16 7.47
C SER A 230 -13.67 -1.45 7.03
N LYS A 231 -14.64 -1.86 7.84
CA LYS A 231 -15.55 -2.96 7.50
C LYS A 231 -16.36 -2.66 6.26
N SER A 232 -16.91 -1.45 6.15
CA SER A 232 -17.73 -1.05 5.01
C SER A 232 -16.94 -1.08 3.71
N ALA A 233 -15.72 -0.53 3.66
CA ALA A 233 -14.87 -0.63 2.47
C ALA A 233 -14.47 -2.09 2.16
N GLY A 234 -14.14 -2.89 3.16
CA GLY A 234 -13.87 -4.32 2.99
C GLY A 234 -15.07 -5.10 2.41
N ILE A 235 -16.29 -4.74 2.82
CA ILE A 235 -17.53 -5.29 2.25
C ILE A 235 -17.68 -4.89 0.78
N GLU A 236 -17.38 -3.64 0.42
CA GLU A 236 -17.46 -3.19 -0.98
C GLU A 236 -16.43 -3.89 -1.87
N VAL A 237 -15.20 -4.10 -1.39
CA VAL A 237 -14.20 -4.94 -2.10
C VAL A 237 -14.73 -6.37 -2.28
N ALA A 238 -15.26 -7.00 -1.24
CA ALA A 238 -15.78 -8.37 -1.32
C ALA A 238 -17.02 -8.49 -2.22
N ARG A 239 -17.86 -7.45 -2.29
CA ARG A 239 -18.99 -7.36 -3.23
C ARG A 239 -18.49 -7.22 -4.67
N ALA A 240 -17.54 -6.30 -4.91
CA ALA A 240 -16.96 -6.06 -6.22
C ALA A 240 -16.22 -7.30 -6.76
N ARG A 241 -15.41 -7.99 -5.94
CA ARG A 241 -14.72 -9.24 -6.32
C ARG A 241 -15.71 -10.33 -6.76
N ARG A 242 -16.83 -10.49 -6.06
CA ARG A 242 -17.89 -11.44 -6.46
C ARG A 242 -18.63 -11.02 -7.72
N ARG A 243 -18.90 -9.72 -7.89
CA ARG A 243 -19.66 -9.17 -9.02
C ARG A 243 -18.85 -9.07 -10.31
N TYR A 244 -17.57 -8.74 -10.22
CA TYR A 244 -16.69 -8.39 -11.34
C TYR A 244 -15.49 -9.35 -11.47
N ASN A 245 -15.73 -10.65 -11.30
CA ASN A 245 -14.66 -11.67 -11.21
C ASN A 245 -13.63 -11.64 -12.37
N ALA A 246 -14.04 -11.23 -13.57
CA ALA A 246 -13.15 -11.16 -14.74
C ALA A 246 -12.16 -9.97 -14.74
N VAL A 247 -12.37 -8.97 -13.88
CA VAL A 247 -11.56 -7.73 -13.84
C VAL A 247 -10.34 -7.89 -12.93
N GLY A 248 -10.47 -8.68 -11.85
CA GLY A 248 -9.46 -8.80 -10.80
C GLY A 248 -9.53 -7.61 -9.85
N ILE A 249 -10.30 -7.75 -8.77
CA ILE A 249 -10.42 -6.75 -7.70
C ILE A 249 -9.74 -7.30 -6.45
N PHE A 250 -8.76 -6.56 -5.93
CA PHE A 250 -7.97 -6.89 -4.76
C PHE A 250 -8.13 -5.80 -3.70
N GLY A 251 -8.07 -6.21 -2.43
CA GLY A 251 -8.00 -5.30 -1.29
C GLY A 251 -6.76 -5.61 -0.46
N GLU A 252 -6.06 -4.56 -0.06
CA GLU A 252 -4.96 -4.58 0.90
C GLU A 252 -5.44 -3.96 2.20
N THR A 253 -5.01 -4.47 3.34
CA THR A 253 -5.18 -3.77 4.62
C THR A 253 -3.82 -3.63 5.31
N LEU A 254 -3.73 -2.74 6.28
CA LEU A 254 -2.49 -2.44 6.98
C LEU A 254 -2.38 -3.25 8.28
N ALA A 255 -1.15 -3.53 8.70
CA ALA A 255 -0.88 -4.12 10.03
C ALA A 255 -1.54 -3.29 11.15
N ALA A 256 -1.58 -1.96 11.02
CA ALA A 256 -2.27 -1.08 11.95
C ALA A 256 -3.77 -1.38 12.05
N ALA A 257 -4.47 -1.58 10.93
CA ALA A 257 -5.90 -1.89 10.92
C ALA A 257 -6.24 -3.28 11.45
N LEU A 258 -5.27 -4.20 11.41
CA LEU A 258 -5.40 -5.56 11.95
C LEU A 258 -4.97 -5.67 13.42
N GLY A 259 -4.12 -4.75 13.90
CA GLY A 259 -3.51 -4.83 15.22
C GLY A 259 -4.06 -3.82 16.24
N THR A 260 -4.75 -2.77 15.80
CA THR A 260 -5.30 -1.73 16.67
C THR A 260 -6.53 -1.05 16.06
N ASP A 261 -7.13 -0.09 16.78
CA ASP A 261 -8.35 0.62 16.41
C ASP A 261 -8.26 2.14 16.67
N GLY A 262 -9.30 2.86 16.24
CA GLY A 262 -9.38 4.32 16.28
C GLY A 262 -9.70 4.90 17.66
N THR A 263 -9.91 4.08 18.69
CA THR A 263 -10.19 4.61 20.05
C THR A 263 -9.02 5.44 20.59
N HIS A 264 -7.81 5.21 20.08
CA HIS A 264 -6.61 5.98 20.40
C HIS A 264 -6.69 7.47 20.04
N TYR A 265 -7.54 7.89 19.09
CA TYR A 265 -7.69 9.31 18.76
C TYR A 265 -8.31 10.14 19.88
N HIS A 266 -9.00 9.49 20.82
CA HIS A 266 -9.61 10.14 21.97
C HIS A 266 -8.75 10.05 23.24
N ASP A 267 -7.48 9.61 23.12
CA ASP A 267 -6.57 9.58 24.26
C ASP A 267 -6.32 10.99 24.80
N LYS A 268 -6.24 11.12 26.12
CA LYS A 268 -6.00 12.42 26.79
C LYS A 268 -4.61 12.98 26.50
N CYS A 269 -3.65 12.11 26.19
CA CYS A 269 -2.33 12.49 25.75
C CYS A 269 -2.36 12.81 24.25
N TRP A 270 -2.24 14.10 23.91
CA TRP A 270 -2.23 14.55 22.52
C TRP A 270 -1.17 13.83 21.67
N HIS A 271 0.03 13.60 22.21
CA HIS A 271 1.10 12.89 21.48
C HIS A 271 0.71 11.45 21.14
N HIS A 272 0.00 10.76 22.05
CA HIS A 272 -0.50 9.41 21.80
C HIS A 272 -1.54 9.43 20.68
N ALA A 273 -2.55 10.30 20.80
CA ALA A 273 -3.62 10.41 19.82
C ALA A 273 -3.08 10.81 18.43
N ALA A 274 -2.17 11.80 18.37
CA ALA A 274 -1.55 12.25 17.14
C ALA A 274 -0.65 11.19 16.48
N ALA A 275 -0.01 10.31 17.27
CA ALA A 275 0.83 9.23 16.75
C ALA A 275 0.04 8.16 15.98
N HIS A 276 -1.28 8.12 16.14
CA HIS A 276 -2.16 7.19 15.42
C HIS A 276 -2.80 7.80 14.17
N VAL A 277 -2.50 9.06 13.82
CA VAL A 277 -3.10 9.75 12.67
C VAL A 277 -2.53 9.20 11.36
N LEU A 278 -3.38 8.55 10.57
CA LEU A 278 -3.13 8.11 9.18
C LEU A 278 -4.42 8.18 8.34
N SER A 279 -4.31 8.05 7.02
CA SER A 279 -5.44 8.21 6.09
C SER A 279 -5.53 7.00 5.14
N PRO A 280 -6.65 6.26 5.10
CA PRO A 280 -7.84 6.40 5.94
C PRO A 280 -7.51 6.16 7.43
N PRO A 281 -8.32 6.67 8.37
CA PRO A 281 -8.04 6.55 9.79
C PRO A 281 -8.34 5.14 10.28
N LEU A 282 -7.66 4.70 11.33
CA LEU A 282 -8.14 3.60 12.16
C LEU A 282 -9.59 3.83 12.57
N ARG A 283 -10.41 2.78 12.60
CA ARG A 283 -11.85 2.91 12.88
C ARG A 283 -12.12 2.75 14.37
N PRO A 284 -12.95 3.61 14.99
CA PRO A 284 -13.20 3.57 16.42
C PRO A 284 -14.03 2.36 16.86
N ASP A 285 -14.64 1.61 15.93
CA ASP A 285 -15.26 0.32 16.23
C ASP A 285 -14.16 -0.72 16.52
N PRO A 286 -14.02 -1.19 17.78
CA PRO A 286 -12.95 -2.10 18.19
C PRO A 286 -13.07 -3.51 17.60
N THR A 287 -14.18 -3.82 16.93
CA THR A 287 -14.36 -5.10 16.23
C THR A 287 -13.94 -5.04 14.76
N THR A 288 -13.45 -3.88 14.28
CA THR A 288 -12.89 -3.71 12.92
C THR A 288 -11.70 -4.62 12.65
N PRO A 289 -10.68 -4.72 13.53
CA PRO A 289 -9.52 -5.55 13.26
C PRO A 289 -9.86 -7.03 13.07
N GLU A 290 -10.71 -7.58 13.94
CA GLU A 290 -11.17 -8.97 13.82
C GLU A 290 -11.96 -9.20 12.52
N PHE A 291 -12.79 -8.23 12.13
CA PHE A 291 -13.56 -8.31 10.89
C PHE A 291 -12.66 -8.31 9.64
N LEU A 292 -11.67 -7.42 9.59
CA LEU A 292 -10.72 -7.36 8.48
C LEU A 292 -9.85 -8.63 8.43
N MET A 293 -9.45 -9.17 9.58
CA MET A 293 -8.75 -10.46 9.65
C MET A 293 -9.61 -11.60 9.08
N LYS A 294 -10.92 -11.61 9.37
CA LYS A 294 -11.86 -12.60 8.80
C LYS A 294 -12.05 -12.46 7.29
N LEU A 295 -11.92 -11.24 6.74
CA LEU A 295 -11.92 -11.04 5.29
C LEU A 295 -10.61 -11.48 4.65
N LEU A 296 -9.47 -11.28 5.32
CA LEU A 296 -8.16 -11.74 4.83
C LEU A 296 -8.07 -13.28 4.74
N ALA A 297 -8.80 -13.99 5.59
CA ALA A 297 -8.87 -15.44 5.59
C ALA A 297 -9.71 -16.06 4.45
N GLN A 298 -10.36 -15.25 3.59
CA GLN A 298 -11.29 -15.68 2.52
C GLN A 298 -10.69 -15.59 1.10
#